data_AF-A0A0B7N3B8-F1
#
_entry.id   AF-A0A0B7N3B8-F1
#
_cell.length_a   1.000
_cell.length_b   1.000
_cell.length_c   1.000
_cell.angle_alpha   90.00
_cell.angle_beta   90.00
_cell.angle_gamma   90.00
#
_symmetry.space_group_name_H-M   'P 1'
#
loop_
_entity.id
_entity.type
_entity.pdbx_description
1 polymer ?
#
loop_
_entity_poly.entity_id
_entity_poly.type
_entity_poly.pdbx_seq_one_letter_code
_entity_poly.pdbx_strand_id
1 'polypeptide(L)'
;MTKVCKYGTINLDFVDRLLGYSLFVKKEYKAKPIVLVFGTYAIGNEISSDFEETSFSFMKQIPCKYWAEKCYIPDQNTIMEATKTVPLPPLVAIAHFFFSKKLSLLASEYRDDPTLQTLYAIAKEQTVAKVAAEQSTSEVLLERLRAYADDGALHTQTCKDKYTKRNEFVQSMPPPPELSDLAKSMMNESSSSIDILREEHSVPKTDVES
;
A
#
# COMPACT_ATOMS: atom_id res chain seq x y z
N MET A 1 4.19 27.43 5.32
CA MET A 1 4.64 26.01 5.19
C MET A 1 3.63 25.28 4.33
N THR A 2 4.06 24.62 3.26
CA THR A 2 3.15 23.93 2.32
C THR A 2 3.15 22.43 2.58
N LYS A 3 1.97 21.82 2.69
CA LYS A 3 1.81 20.36 2.87
C LYS A 3 1.04 19.78 1.70
N VAL A 4 1.60 18.74 1.08
CA VAL A 4 1.00 18.01 -0.04
C VAL A 4 0.49 16.65 0.45
N CYS A 5 -0.79 16.38 0.21
CA CYS A 5 -1.44 15.12 0.59
C CYS A 5 -1.94 14.39 -0.66
N LYS A 6 -1.60 13.10 -0.80
CA LYS A 6 -2.18 12.19 -1.80
C LYS A 6 -3.16 11.26 -1.11
N TYR A 7 -4.39 11.16 -1.61
CA TYR A 7 -5.39 10.28 -1.00
C TYR A 7 -6.27 9.57 -2.04
N GLY A 8 -6.82 8.41 -1.67
CA GLY A 8 -7.72 7.60 -2.50
C GLY A 8 -9.02 8.34 -2.78
N THR A 9 -9.91 8.33 -1.78
CA THR A 9 -11.19 9.03 -1.80
C THR A 9 -11.18 10.16 -0.79
N ILE A 10 -11.53 11.37 -1.22
CA ILE A 10 -11.67 12.51 -0.29
C ILE A 10 -13.06 12.38 0.35
N ASN A 11 -13.11 11.95 1.61
CA ASN A 11 -14.31 11.81 2.42
C ASN A 11 -14.19 12.64 3.72
N LEU A 12 -15.25 12.68 4.53
CA LEU A 12 -15.24 13.38 5.83
C LEU A 12 -14.12 12.89 6.75
N ASP A 13 -13.89 11.58 6.87
CA ASP A 13 -12.81 11.02 7.70
C ASP A 13 -11.41 11.49 7.27
N PHE A 14 -11.22 11.72 5.96
CA PHE A 14 -9.98 12.30 5.44
C PHE A 14 -9.86 13.77 5.85
N VAL A 15 -10.93 14.55 5.73
CA VAL A 15 -10.95 15.96 6.12
C VAL A 15 -10.66 16.12 7.62
N ASP A 16 -11.23 15.26 8.48
CA ASP A 16 -10.96 15.28 9.93
C ASP A 16 -9.50 15.02 10.25
N ARG A 17 -8.89 14.03 9.59
CA ARG A 17 -7.45 13.76 9.72
C ARG A 17 -6.61 14.92 9.19
N LEU A 18 -7.00 15.51 8.07
CA LEU A 18 -6.32 16.67 7.48
C LEU A 18 -6.35 17.87 8.42
N LEU A 19 -7.48 18.11 9.07
CA LEU A 19 -7.66 19.14 10.09
C LEU A 19 -6.73 18.88 11.29
N GLY A 20 -6.69 17.65 11.79
CA GLY A 20 -5.77 17.23 12.86
C GLY A 20 -4.31 17.51 12.52
N TYR A 21 -3.85 17.11 11.33
CA TYR A 21 -2.48 17.40 10.86
C TYR A 21 -2.20 18.89 10.73
N SER A 22 -3.17 19.67 10.25
CA SER A 22 -2.99 21.10 10.03
C SER A 22 -2.91 21.87 11.35
N LEU A 23 -3.71 21.48 12.34
CA LEU A 23 -3.62 21.99 13.70
C LEU A 23 -2.29 21.64 14.36
N PHE A 24 -1.80 20.41 14.15
CA PHE A 24 -0.48 20.02 14.63
C PHE A 24 0.62 20.92 14.05
N VAL A 25 0.64 21.12 12.73
CA VAL A 25 1.60 22.03 12.06
C VAL A 25 1.48 23.45 12.58
N LYS A 26 0.26 23.96 12.76
CA LYS A 26 0.02 25.29 13.33
C LYS A 26 0.57 25.41 14.76
N LYS A 27 0.41 24.38 15.58
CA LYS A 27 0.92 24.36 16.97
C LYS A 27 2.45 24.36 17.00
N GLU A 28 3.05 23.55 16.14
CA GLU A 28 4.50 23.33 16.07
C GLU A 28 5.22 24.55 15.49
N TYR A 29 4.78 25.02 14.32
CA TYR A 29 5.48 26.06 13.55
C TYR A 29 4.88 27.46 13.74
N LYS A 30 3.85 27.62 14.61
CA LYS A 30 3.13 28.88 14.88
C LYS A 30 2.56 29.58 13.64
N ALA A 31 2.42 28.85 12.52
CA ALA A 31 1.95 29.37 11.25
C ALA A 31 0.89 28.44 10.65
N LYS A 32 -0.11 29.00 9.97
CA LYS A 32 -1.12 28.19 9.27
C LYS A 32 -0.49 27.55 8.01
N PRO A 33 -0.72 26.26 7.75
CA PRO A 33 -0.22 25.63 6.53
C PRO A 33 -1.02 26.06 5.30
N ILE A 34 -0.38 26.00 4.14
CA ILE A 34 -1.06 25.93 2.83
C ILE A 34 -1.15 24.46 2.46
N VAL A 35 -2.36 23.97 2.23
CA VAL A 35 -2.64 22.55 2.02
C VAL A 35 -3.02 22.32 0.56
N LEU A 36 -2.41 21.34 -0.07
CA LEU A 36 -2.71 20.90 -1.41
C LEU A 36 -3.04 19.41 -1.40
N VAL A 37 -4.26 19.05 -1.81
CA VAL A 37 -4.78 17.69 -1.75
C VAL A 37 -5.01 17.16 -3.16
N PHE A 38 -4.30 16.09 -3.53
CA PHE A 38 -4.52 15.36 -4.77
C PHE A 38 -5.40 14.13 -4.48
N GLY A 39 -6.68 14.21 -4.83
CA GLY A 39 -7.57 13.04 -4.86
C GLY A 39 -7.20 12.16 -6.05
N THR A 40 -7.21 10.84 -5.88
CA THR A 40 -6.82 9.91 -6.97
C THR A 40 -8.00 9.12 -7.52
N TYR A 41 -9.18 9.18 -6.91
CA TYR A 41 -10.38 8.49 -7.37
C TYR A 41 -11.55 9.44 -7.52
N ALA A 42 -12.32 9.64 -6.45
CA ALA A 42 -13.49 10.48 -6.45
C ALA A 42 -13.52 11.34 -5.18
N ILE A 43 -14.19 12.48 -5.31
CA ILE A 43 -14.55 13.34 -4.21
C ILE A 43 -15.91 12.86 -3.72
N GLY A 44 -16.06 12.60 -2.42
CA GLY A 44 -17.35 12.22 -1.83
C GLY A 44 -18.38 13.33 -2.07
N ASN A 45 -19.59 12.95 -2.49
CA ASN A 45 -20.65 13.92 -2.76
C ASN A 45 -20.98 14.78 -1.54
N GLU A 46 -20.82 14.21 -0.33
CA GLU A 46 -21.04 14.86 0.96
C GLU A 46 -20.20 16.11 1.21
N ILE A 47 -19.00 16.20 0.63
CA ILE A 47 -18.11 17.36 0.79
C ILE A 47 -18.05 18.24 -0.44
N SER A 48 -18.55 17.76 -1.59
CA SER A 48 -18.47 18.50 -2.85
C SER A 48 -19.33 19.77 -2.84
N SER A 49 -20.40 19.82 -2.04
CA SER A 49 -21.25 20.99 -1.89
C SER A 49 -20.56 22.15 -1.17
N ASP A 50 -19.58 21.83 -0.33
CA ASP A 50 -18.97 22.79 0.59
C ASP A 50 -17.76 23.49 -0.06
N PHE A 51 -17.44 23.13 -1.30
CA PHE A 51 -16.29 23.66 -2.00
C PHE A 51 -16.57 25.06 -2.52
N GLU A 52 -15.61 25.94 -2.26
CA GLU A 52 -15.58 27.30 -2.76
C GLU A 52 -14.84 27.36 -4.10
N GLU A 53 -15.32 28.22 -5.00
CA GLU A 53 -14.58 28.57 -6.22
C GLU A 53 -13.28 29.32 -5.86
N THR A 54 -12.28 29.19 -6.73
CA THR A 54 -10.98 29.82 -6.54
C THR A 54 -10.60 30.67 -7.74
N SER A 55 -9.57 31.50 -7.57
CA SER A 55 -8.97 32.24 -8.69
C SER A 55 -8.33 31.31 -9.73
N PHE A 56 -8.07 30.05 -9.37
CA PHE A 56 -7.52 29.05 -10.29
C PHE A 56 -8.66 28.21 -10.83
N SER A 57 -8.93 28.33 -12.13
CA SER A 57 -10.01 27.58 -12.78
C SER A 57 -9.90 26.07 -12.53
N PHE A 58 -8.69 25.52 -12.46
CA PHE A 58 -8.43 24.09 -12.25
C PHE A 58 -8.47 23.61 -10.79
N MET A 59 -8.83 24.47 -9.82
CA MET A 59 -8.84 24.13 -8.39
C MET A 59 -10.11 24.59 -7.68
N LYS A 60 -10.52 23.77 -6.72
CA LYS A 60 -11.55 24.08 -5.72
C LYS A 60 -10.90 24.30 -4.36
N GLN A 61 -11.55 25.06 -3.48
CA GLN A 61 -11.06 25.33 -2.14
C GLN A 61 -11.98 24.72 -1.08
N ILE A 62 -11.39 24.04 -0.10
CA ILE A 62 -12.11 23.65 1.11
C ILE A 62 -12.12 24.83 2.10
N PRO A 63 -13.26 25.15 2.72
CA PRO A 63 -13.34 26.10 3.83
C PRO A 63 -12.36 25.72 4.95
N CYS A 64 -11.32 26.54 5.14
CA CYS A 64 -10.21 26.18 6.03
C CYS A 64 -9.74 27.29 6.98
N LYS A 65 -10.55 28.34 7.14
CA LYS A 65 -10.25 29.59 7.87
C LYS A 65 -9.54 29.41 9.22
N TYR A 66 -9.88 28.37 9.97
CA TYR A 66 -9.39 28.17 11.35
C TYR A 66 -8.14 27.29 11.45
N TRP A 67 -7.91 26.41 10.47
CA TRP A 67 -6.91 25.34 10.52
C TRP A 67 -5.83 25.43 9.43
N ALA A 68 -6.09 26.11 8.30
CA ALA A 68 -5.11 26.38 7.25
C ALA A 68 -5.26 27.82 6.71
N GLU A 69 -4.27 28.25 5.94
CA GLU A 69 -4.32 29.52 5.22
C GLU A 69 -5.12 29.36 3.93
N LYS A 70 -4.85 28.27 3.20
CA LYS A 70 -5.56 27.81 2.01
C LYS A 70 -5.57 26.29 1.98
N CYS A 71 -6.63 25.70 1.43
CA CYS A 71 -6.72 24.26 1.19
C CYS A 71 -7.28 24.03 -0.23
N TYR A 72 -6.41 23.65 -1.15
CA TYR A 72 -6.75 23.48 -2.55
C TYR A 72 -6.90 22.00 -2.92
N ILE A 73 -7.93 21.71 -3.70
CA ILE A 73 -8.16 20.42 -4.35
C ILE A 73 -8.19 20.67 -5.87
N PRO A 74 -7.21 20.16 -6.63
CA PRO A 74 -7.35 20.04 -8.06
C PRO A 74 -8.48 19.03 -8.38
N ASP A 75 -9.42 19.41 -9.23
CA ASP A 75 -10.51 18.53 -9.68
C ASP A 75 -10.17 17.95 -11.06
N GLN A 76 -10.39 16.64 -11.23
CA GLN A 76 -10.03 15.95 -12.48
C GLN A 76 -10.78 16.54 -13.67
N ASN A 77 -12.06 16.86 -13.50
CA ASN A 77 -12.89 17.43 -14.56
C ASN A 77 -12.35 18.78 -15.04
N THR A 78 -11.93 19.63 -14.10
CA THR A 78 -11.47 20.97 -14.41
C THR A 78 -10.01 21.01 -14.89
N ILE A 79 -9.22 20.01 -14.53
CA ILE A 79 -7.87 19.82 -15.09
C ILE A 79 -7.93 19.48 -16.58
N MET A 80 -8.87 18.64 -17.03
CA MET A 80 -9.02 18.31 -18.45
C MET A 80 -9.30 19.55 -19.32
N GLU A 81 -9.88 20.60 -18.75
CA GLU A 81 -10.07 21.86 -19.46
C GLU A 81 -8.79 22.70 -19.50
N ALA A 82 -8.06 22.75 -18.38
CA ALA A 82 -6.77 23.44 -18.30
C ALA A 82 -5.68 22.81 -19.17
N THR A 83 -5.82 21.54 -19.54
CA THR A 83 -4.87 20.84 -20.40
C THR A 83 -4.95 21.23 -21.88
N LYS A 84 -5.87 22.12 -22.28
CA LYS A 84 -5.96 22.68 -23.64
C LYS A 84 -4.82 23.66 -23.97
N THR A 85 -4.08 24.12 -22.97
CA THR A 85 -2.93 25.04 -23.15
C THR A 85 -1.61 24.27 -23.05
N VAL A 86 -0.72 24.45 -24.03
CA VAL A 86 0.59 23.79 -24.11
C VAL A 86 1.68 24.87 -24.14
N PRO A 87 2.73 24.79 -23.29
CA PRO A 87 3.00 23.76 -22.28
C PRO A 87 2.06 23.83 -21.08
N LEU A 88 1.92 22.72 -20.35
CA LEU A 88 1.03 22.66 -19.20
C LEU A 88 1.60 23.51 -18.04
N PRO A 89 0.77 24.25 -17.31
CA PRO A 89 1.22 24.84 -16.05
C PRO A 89 1.77 23.74 -15.12
N PRO A 90 2.90 23.93 -14.43
CA PRO A 90 3.55 22.85 -13.67
C PRO A 90 2.63 22.18 -12.64
N LEU A 91 1.74 22.94 -12.01
CA LEU A 91 0.77 22.43 -11.04
C LEU A 91 -0.31 21.55 -11.69
N VAL A 92 -0.72 21.90 -12.91
CA VAL A 92 -1.64 21.12 -13.74
C VAL A 92 -0.95 19.83 -14.21
N ALA A 93 0.32 19.91 -14.61
CA ALA A 93 1.12 18.74 -14.99
C ALA A 93 1.28 17.75 -13.82
N ILE A 94 1.58 18.24 -12.61
CA ILE A 94 1.66 17.42 -11.39
C ILE A 94 0.29 16.79 -11.09
N ALA A 95 -0.79 17.55 -11.17
CA ALA A 95 -2.13 17.03 -10.93
C ALA A 95 -2.48 15.93 -11.96
N HIS A 96 -2.27 16.21 -13.24
CA HIS A 96 -2.47 15.27 -14.34
C HIS A 96 -1.65 13.98 -14.16
N PHE A 97 -0.40 14.08 -13.71
CA PHE A 97 0.41 12.91 -13.38
C PHE A 97 -0.26 12.00 -12.34
N PHE A 98 -0.80 12.57 -11.27
CA PHE A 98 -1.49 11.78 -10.24
C PHE A 98 -2.85 11.23 -10.67
N PHE A 99 -3.61 11.97 -11.50
CA PHE A 99 -4.91 11.52 -12.01
C PHE A 99 -4.82 10.46 -13.11
N SER A 100 -3.89 10.64 -14.04
CA SER A 100 -3.78 9.76 -15.21
C SER A 100 -3.38 8.34 -14.83
N LYS A 101 -2.67 8.14 -13.70
CA LYS A 101 -2.18 6.83 -13.21
C LYS A 101 -1.40 6.04 -14.26
N LYS A 102 -0.89 6.71 -15.30
CA LYS A 102 -0.15 6.10 -16.40
C LYS A 102 1.24 5.73 -15.87
N LEU A 103 1.65 4.47 -16.00
CA LEU A 103 2.94 3.98 -15.48
C LEU A 103 4.16 4.42 -16.32
N SER A 104 3.91 4.89 -17.54
CA SER A 104 4.96 5.28 -18.47
C SER A 104 4.65 6.65 -19.07
N LEU A 105 5.70 7.45 -19.24
CA LEU A 105 5.64 8.68 -20.01
C LEU A 105 5.14 8.42 -21.43
N LEU A 106 5.49 7.27 -22.02
CA LEU A 106 5.02 6.87 -23.34
C LEU A 106 3.51 6.63 -23.39
N ALA A 107 2.83 6.40 -22.28
CA ALA A 107 1.37 6.31 -22.28
C ALA A 107 0.71 7.71 -22.19
N SER A 108 1.48 8.75 -21.82
CA SER A 108 0.98 10.12 -21.66
C SER A 108 0.75 10.80 -23.00
N GLU A 109 -0.24 11.70 -23.03
CA GLU A 109 -0.54 12.57 -24.18
C GLU A 109 0.38 13.80 -24.22
N TYR A 110 1.00 14.16 -23.09
CA TYR A 110 1.86 15.33 -22.94
C TYR A 110 3.32 14.92 -22.73
N ARG A 111 3.85 14.08 -23.63
CA ARG A 111 5.20 13.49 -23.49
C ARG A 111 6.32 14.52 -23.57
N ASP A 112 6.06 15.61 -24.30
CA ASP A 112 7.00 16.70 -24.52
C ASP A 112 6.94 17.75 -23.41
N ASP A 113 6.03 17.60 -22.44
CA ASP A 113 5.96 18.51 -21.30
C ASP A 113 7.15 18.31 -20.35
N PRO A 114 7.95 19.35 -20.07
CA PRO A 114 9.16 19.22 -19.26
C PRO A 114 8.88 18.83 -17.81
N THR A 115 7.72 19.22 -17.26
CA THR A 115 7.35 18.87 -15.89
C THR A 115 7.02 17.39 -15.80
N LEU A 116 6.23 16.86 -16.75
CA LEU A 116 5.91 15.43 -16.80
C LEU A 116 7.15 14.57 -17.04
N GLN A 117 8.06 14.98 -17.94
CA GLN A 117 9.32 14.28 -18.15
C GLN A 117 10.12 14.14 -16.85
N THR A 118 10.21 15.23 -16.09
CA THR A 118 10.90 15.26 -14.79
C THR A 118 10.23 14.34 -13.78
N LEU A 119 8.89 14.39 -13.66
CA LEU A 119 8.13 13.54 -12.74
C LEU A 119 8.30 12.05 -13.05
N TYR A 120 8.23 11.65 -14.32
CA TYR A 120 8.44 10.27 -14.73
C TYR A 120 9.89 9.81 -14.55
N ALA A 121 10.88 10.69 -14.76
CA ALA A 121 12.27 10.38 -14.49
C ALA A 121 12.50 10.08 -13.00
N ILE A 122 11.98 10.93 -12.11
CA ILE A 122 12.05 10.73 -10.66
C ILE A 122 11.33 9.43 -10.27
N ALA A 123 10.12 9.20 -10.78
CA ALA A 123 9.36 7.98 -10.48
C ALA A 123 10.11 6.71 -10.92
N LYS A 124 10.77 6.75 -12.09
CA LYS A 124 11.60 5.65 -12.59
C LYS A 124 12.78 5.37 -11.66
N GLU A 125 13.53 6.41 -11.28
CA GLU A 125 14.67 6.29 -10.37
C GLU A 125 14.28 5.67 -9.03
N GLN A 126 13.18 6.15 -8.43
CA GLN A 126 12.65 5.63 -7.16
C GLN A 126 12.17 4.17 -7.28
N THR A 127 11.61 3.78 -8.42
CA THR A 127 11.15 2.41 -8.65
C THR A 127 12.33 1.45 -8.80
N VAL A 128 13.37 1.84 -9.55
CA VAL A 128 14.58 1.02 -9.73
C VAL A 128 15.26 0.77 -8.38
N ALA A 129 15.37 1.79 -7.53
CA ALA A 129 15.97 1.64 -6.20
C ALA A 129 15.19 0.65 -5.32
N LYS A 130 13.85 0.69 -5.35
CA LYS A 130 12.99 -0.24 -4.59
C LYS A 130 13.06 -1.66 -5.13
N VAL A 131 12.99 -1.83 -6.45
CA VAL A 131 13.08 -3.16 -7.08
C VAL A 131 14.42 -3.82 -6.76
N ALA A 132 15.53 -3.07 -6.80
CA ALA A 132 16.85 -3.61 -6.44
C ALA A 132 16.92 -4.05 -4.96
N ALA A 133 16.34 -3.26 -4.05
CA ALA A 133 16.27 -3.63 -2.64
C ALA A 133 15.41 -4.88 -2.40
N GLU A 134 14.25 -4.97 -3.05
CA GLU A 134 13.33 -6.12 -2.95
C GLU A 134 13.94 -7.39 -3.55
N GLN A 135 14.63 -7.29 -4.69
CA GLN A 135 15.34 -8.42 -5.31
C GLN A 135 16.42 -8.98 -4.37
N SER A 136 17.23 -8.12 -3.76
CA SER A 136 18.24 -8.56 -2.79
C SER A 136 17.61 -9.29 -1.60
N THR A 137 16.47 -8.82 -1.08
CA THR A 137 15.79 -9.53 0.01
C THR A 137 15.19 -10.86 -0.41
N SER A 138 14.67 -10.97 -1.64
CA SER A 138 14.11 -12.21 -2.18
C SER A 138 15.17 -13.27 -2.39
N GLU A 139 16.35 -12.88 -2.88
CA GLU A 139 17.49 -13.78 -3.08
C GLU A 139 17.98 -14.39 -1.75
N VAL A 140 18.12 -13.56 -0.71
CA VAL A 140 18.52 -14.03 0.63
C VAL A 140 17.49 -15.02 1.21
N LEU A 141 16.20 -14.77 1.00
CA LEU A 141 15.14 -15.69 1.45
C LEU A 141 15.18 -17.02 0.69
N LEU A 142 15.41 -16.98 -0.62
CA LEU A 142 15.53 -18.19 -1.44
C LEU A 142 16.74 -19.03 -1.04
N GLU A 143 17.89 -18.40 -0.78
CA GLU A 143 19.09 -19.09 -0.30
C GLU A 143 18.83 -19.77 1.05
N ARG A 144 18.15 -19.08 1.97
CA ARG A 144 17.78 -19.65 3.27
C ARG A 144 16.81 -20.83 3.15
N LEU A 145 15.85 -20.76 2.24
CA LEU A 145 14.92 -21.87 1.97
C LEU A 145 15.65 -23.10 1.41
N ARG A 146 16.64 -22.90 0.53
CA ARG A 146 17.48 -24.00 0.02
C ARG A 146 18.29 -24.64 1.14
N ALA A 147 18.95 -23.85 1.98
CA ALA A 147 19.71 -24.36 3.11
C ALA A 147 18.84 -25.22 4.05
N TYR A 148 17.60 -24.80 4.31
CA TYR A 148 16.65 -25.57 5.13
C TYR A 148 16.22 -26.88 4.45
N ALA A 149 16.01 -26.86 3.14
CA ALA A 149 15.67 -28.06 2.37
C ALA A 149 16.83 -29.08 2.39
N ASP A 150 18.07 -28.60 2.23
CA ASP A 150 19.28 -29.41 2.25
C ASP A 150 19.51 -30.03 3.64
N ASP A 151 19.33 -29.26 4.71
CA ASP A 151 19.46 -29.75 6.09
C ASP A 151 18.37 -30.81 6.42
N GLY A 152 17.13 -30.59 5.97
CA GLY A 152 16.05 -31.56 6.09
C GLY A 152 16.34 -32.87 5.33
N ALA A 153 16.94 -32.79 4.14
CA ALA A 153 17.36 -33.96 3.38
C ALA A 153 18.48 -34.72 4.09
N LEU A 154 19.48 -34.01 4.63
CA LEU A 154 20.58 -34.59 5.40
C LEU A 154 20.08 -35.27 6.68
N HIS A 155 19.16 -34.64 7.41
CA HIS A 155 18.52 -35.21 8.58
C HIS A 155 17.80 -36.51 8.22
N THR A 156 17.01 -36.50 7.15
CA THR A 156 16.28 -37.68 6.69
C THR A 156 17.22 -38.82 6.31
N GLN A 157 18.31 -38.52 5.60
CA GLN A 157 19.30 -39.53 5.22
C GLN A 157 20.02 -40.10 6.44
N THR A 158 20.40 -39.25 7.39
CA THR A 158 21.04 -39.65 8.65
C THR A 158 20.13 -40.58 9.47
N CYS A 159 18.83 -40.27 9.53
CA CYS A 159 17.84 -41.13 10.17
C CYS A 159 17.74 -42.48 9.43
N LYS A 160 17.59 -42.49 8.10
CA LYS A 160 17.57 -43.72 7.30
C LYS A 160 18.81 -44.58 7.55
N ASP A 161 20.01 -43.99 7.54
CA ASP A 161 21.26 -44.73 7.76
C ASP A 161 21.33 -45.32 9.17
N LYS A 162 20.90 -44.58 10.21
CA LYS A 162 20.82 -45.10 11.59
C LYS A 162 19.90 -46.31 11.71
N TYR A 163 18.75 -46.30 11.03
CA TYR A 163 17.76 -47.38 11.12
C TYR A 163 18.00 -48.53 10.13
N THR A 164 18.76 -48.28 9.06
CA THR A 164 19.13 -49.31 8.07
C THR A 164 20.42 -50.04 8.48
N LYS A 165 21.33 -49.38 9.23
CA LYS A 165 22.57 -49.97 9.76
C LYS A 165 22.50 -50.23 11.27
N ARG A 166 21.55 -51.05 11.75
CA ARG A 166 21.64 -51.89 12.98
C ARG A 166 20.32 -52.65 13.20
N ASN A 167 20.25 -53.94 12.86
CA ASN A 167 20.51 -55.00 13.84
C ASN A 167 21.57 -54.65 14.90
N GLU A 168 21.11 -54.59 16.16
CA GLU A 168 21.85 -54.52 17.44
C GLU A 168 22.07 -53.13 18.07
N PHE A 169 21.32 -52.88 19.15
CA PHE A 169 21.35 -51.73 20.08
C PHE A 169 20.73 -50.39 19.62
N VAL A 170 19.48 -50.19 20.05
CA VAL A 170 18.70 -48.95 19.92
C VAL A 170 19.21 -47.91 20.93
N GLN A 171 19.83 -46.83 20.45
CA GLN A 171 19.99 -45.58 21.20
C GLN A 171 18.88 -44.59 20.80
N SER A 172 18.37 -43.84 21.77
CA SER A 172 17.29 -42.84 21.63
C SER A 172 17.52 -41.84 20.49
N MET A 173 16.43 -41.38 19.87
CA MET A 173 16.43 -40.48 18.71
C MET A 173 17.24 -39.20 18.95
N PRO A 174 17.93 -38.67 17.91
CA PRO A 174 18.44 -37.32 17.96
C PRO A 174 17.27 -36.33 18.05
N PRO A 175 17.40 -35.24 18.83
CA PRO A 175 16.37 -34.23 18.94
C PRO A 175 16.10 -33.56 17.57
N PRO A 176 14.84 -33.15 17.30
CA PRO A 176 14.49 -32.43 16.09
C PRO A 176 15.34 -31.17 15.93
N PRO A 177 15.62 -30.72 14.69
CA PRO A 177 16.24 -29.42 14.45
C PRO A 177 15.47 -28.30 15.14
N GLU A 178 16.17 -27.47 15.90
CA GLU A 178 15.60 -26.31 16.59
C GLU A 178 15.02 -25.32 15.57
N LEU A 179 13.73 -25.03 15.68
CA LEU A 179 13.09 -23.97 14.90
C LEU A 179 13.71 -22.61 15.28
N SER A 180 14.01 -21.77 14.29
CA SER A 180 14.47 -20.40 14.57
C SER A 180 13.40 -19.60 15.30
N ASP A 181 13.82 -18.62 16.11
CA ASP A 181 12.91 -17.80 16.94
C ASP A 181 11.82 -17.09 16.12
N LEU A 182 12.09 -16.80 14.84
CA LEU A 182 11.13 -16.24 13.89
C LEU A 182 10.01 -17.23 13.54
N ALA A 183 10.34 -18.52 13.37
CA ALA A 183 9.34 -19.55 13.09
C ALA A 183 8.48 -19.84 14.33
N LYS A 184 9.08 -19.75 15.52
CA LYS A 184 8.38 -19.87 16.81
C LYS A 184 7.37 -18.71 17.02
N SER A 185 7.67 -17.48 16.56
CA SER A 185 6.74 -16.35 16.70
C SER A 185 5.53 -16.45 15.76
N MET A 186 5.71 -16.96 14.54
CA MET A 186 4.62 -17.10 13.56
C MET A 186 3.57 -18.16 13.97
N MET A 187 4.00 -19.24 14.64
CA MET A 187 3.07 -20.26 15.15
C MET A 187 2.19 -19.74 16.29
N ASN A 188 2.71 -18.86 17.14
CA ASN A 188 1.93 -18.24 18.22
C ASN A 188 0.88 -17.25 17.68
N GLU A 189 1.12 -16.61 16.54
CA GLU A 189 0.13 -15.75 15.88
C GLU A 189 -0.94 -16.55 15.12
N SER A 190 -0.63 -17.76 14.68
CA SER A 190 -1.54 -18.61 13.89
C SER A 190 -2.56 -19.37 14.74
N SER A 191 -2.34 -19.44 16.06
CA SER A 191 -3.16 -20.24 16.98
C SER A 191 -4.51 -19.60 17.34
N SER A 192 -4.83 -18.39 16.85
CA SER A 192 -6.10 -17.70 17.15
C SER A 192 -7.14 -17.70 16.02
N SER A 193 -6.94 -18.33 14.86
CA SER A 193 -7.90 -18.18 13.74
C SER A 193 -8.04 -19.35 12.75
N ILE A 194 -8.03 -20.60 13.23
CA ILE A 194 -8.45 -21.74 12.39
C ILE A 194 -9.42 -22.67 13.14
N ASP A 195 -10.64 -22.17 13.35
CA ASP A 195 -11.84 -23.02 13.45
C ASP A 195 -12.38 -23.23 12.04
N ILE A 196 -11.92 -24.28 11.37
CA ILE A 196 -12.41 -24.69 10.04
C ILE A 196 -12.77 -26.18 10.08
N LEU A 197 -14.09 -26.41 10.02
CA LEU A 197 -14.84 -27.62 9.66
C LEU A 197 -15.25 -28.62 10.77
N ARG A 198 -16.50 -28.44 11.23
CA ARG A 198 -17.43 -29.55 11.44
C ARG A 198 -18.85 -29.13 11.05
N GLU A 199 -19.20 -29.32 9.79
CA GLU A 199 -20.58 -29.21 9.31
C GLU A 199 -21.24 -30.58 9.51
N GLU A 200 -22.00 -30.73 10.60
CA GLU A 200 -22.85 -31.92 10.83
C GLU A 200 -24.14 -31.73 10.02
N HIS A 201 -24.23 -32.41 8.88
CA HIS A 201 -25.48 -32.56 8.14
C HIS A 201 -26.48 -33.41 8.93
N SER A 202 -27.53 -32.80 9.48
CA SER A 202 -28.70 -33.53 9.96
C SER A 202 -29.65 -33.85 8.81
N VAL A 203 -29.77 -35.14 8.48
CA VAL A 203 -30.74 -35.71 7.54
C VAL A 203 -32.17 -35.59 8.11
N PRO A 204 -33.18 -35.11 7.38
CA PRO A 204 -34.57 -35.20 7.81
C PRO A 204 -35.08 -36.62 7.59
N LYS A 205 -35.60 -37.27 8.64
CA LYS A 205 -36.39 -38.50 8.52
C LYS A 205 -37.75 -38.18 7.92
N THR A 206 -37.99 -38.69 6.72
CA THR A 206 -39.33 -39.01 6.21
C THR A 206 -39.84 -40.30 6.86
N ASP A 207 -41.08 -40.29 7.35
CA ASP A 207 -42.10 -41.36 7.28
C ASP A 207 -43.38 -40.80 7.95
N VAL A 208 -44.45 -40.47 7.22
CA VAL A 208 -45.54 -41.33 6.70
C VAL A 208 -46.70 -41.47 7.72
N GLU A 209 -47.79 -40.76 7.39
CA GLU A 209 -49.21 -41.22 7.33
C GLU A 209 -49.97 -41.59 8.63
N SER A 210 -50.91 -40.71 9.03
CA SER A 210 -52.38 -40.95 9.04
C SER A 210 -53.12 -39.73 9.58
#